data_AF-A0A553PSS7-F1
#
_entry.id   AF-A0A553PSS7-F1
#
_cell.length_a   1.000
_cell.length_b   1.000
_cell.length_c   1.000
_cell.angle_alpha   90.00
_cell.angle_beta   90.00
_cell.angle_gamma   90.00
#
_symmetry.space_group_name_H-M   'P 1'
#
loop_
_entity.id
_entity.type
_entity.pdbx_description
1 polymer ?
#
loop_
_entity_poly.entity_id
_entity_poly.type
_entity_poly.pdbx_seq_one_letter_code
_entity_poly.pdbx_strand_id
1 'polypeptide(L)'
;QWSIKVTQYSCDSKNLAPEGCTQYFFGNDEGAIQTYNYVNGIHLANQDQNICIRRERGNCQICYTTEEDEDFSVSGMAVTVKTAGDMCCGYGTDGMGTTGYDCIQIPGAQVKTGAMTRIQDVICGSGKGIGINGDTKTICSNIHPFNLRFTSDQFDFMTETGIKGFRLLYSQNSMDC
;
A
#
# COMPACT_ATOMS: atom_id res chain seq x y z
N GLN A 1 -7.05 27.11 5.03
CA GLN A 1 -8.00 26.88 6.14
C GLN A 1 -8.21 25.38 6.24
N TRP A 2 -8.09 24.79 7.42
CA TRP A 2 -8.29 23.34 7.64
C TRP A 2 -9.65 23.10 8.29
N SER A 3 -10.31 22.01 7.92
CA SER A 3 -11.53 21.53 8.60
C SER A 3 -11.23 20.16 9.19
N ILE A 4 -11.33 20.04 10.52
CA ILE A 4 -10.98 18.83 11.27
C ILE A 4 -12.21 18.41 12.07
N LYS A 5 -12.60 17.13 11.95
CA LYS A 5 -13.65 16.51 12.76
C LYS A 5 -13.02 15.46 13.67
N VAL A 6 -13.32 15.53 14.97
CA VAL A 6 -12.90 14.55 15.97
C VAL A 6 -14.12 13.79 16.46
N THR A 7 -14.06 12.46 16.44
CA THR A 7 -15.08 11.57 17.00
C THR A 7 -14.42 10.71 18.06
N GLN A 8 -15.04 10.58 19.23
CA GLN A 8 -14.55 9.71 20.30
C GLN A 8 -15.36 8.41 20.30
N TYR A 9 -14.67 7.28 20.42
CA TYR A 9 -15.28 5.97 20.57
C TYR A 9 -15.10 5.50 22.01
N SER A 10 -16.07 4.72 22.50
CA SER A 10 -15.89 4.00 23.76
C SER A 10 -14.79 2.95 23.63
N CYS A 11 -14.10 2.65 24.74
CA CYS A 11 -13.01 1.66 24.76
C CYS A 11 -13.44 0.23 24.42
N ASP A 12 -14.74 -0.06 24.43
CA ASP A 12 -15.35 -1.33 24.05
C ASP A 12 -15.98 -1.31 22.65
N SER A 13 -15.78 -0.24 21.89
CA SER A 13 -16.35 -0.13 20.55
C SER A 13 -15.80 -1.22 19.64
N LYS A 14 -16.70 -1.90 18.93
CA LYS A 14 -16.33 -2.91 17.90
C LYS A 14 -15.61 -2.29 16.70
N ASN A 15 -15.60 -0.97 16.58
CA ASN A 15 -15.00 -0.22 15.49
C ASN A 15 -13.72 0.50 15.93
N LEU A 16 -13.08 0.04 17.01
CA LEU A 16 -11.74 0.52 17.35
C LEU A 16 -10.76 0.11 16.27
N ALA A 17 -9.89 1.06 15.91
CA ALA A 17 -8.75 0.77 15.06
C ALA A 17 -7.81 -0.20 15.82
N PRO A 18 -7.27 -1.23 15.17
CA PRO A 18 -6.20 -2.03 15.74
C PRO A 18 -5.01 -1.15 16.15
N GLU A 19 -4.26 -1.61 17.14
CA GLU A 19 -3.05 -0.91 17.57
C GLU A 19 -2.04 -0.78 16.42
N GLY A 20 -1.39 0.37 16.33
CA GLY A 20 -0.40 0.67 15.28
C GLY A 20 -0.99 1.10 13.94
N CYS A 21 -2.31 1.12 13.75
CA CYS A 21 -2.90 1.68 12.53
C CYS A 21 -2.82 3.21 12.53
N THR A 22 -2.22 3.79 11.49
CA THR A 22 -2.14 5.26 11.30
C THR A 22 -3.29 5.80 10.46
N GLN A 23 -3.92 4.93 9.68
CA GLN A 23 -5.20 5.16 9.01
C GLN A 23 -6.08 3.92 9.20
N TYR A 24 -7.38 4.11 9.44
CA TYR A 24 -8.30 2.99 9.64
C TYR A 24 -9.60 3.20 8.87
N PHE A 25 -9.90 2.26 7.99
CA PHE A 25 -11.08 2.25 7.12
C PHE A 25 -11.98 1.08 7.50
N PHE A 26 -13.29 1.32 7.59
CA PHE A 26 -14.27 0.30 7.93
C PHE A 26 -15.67 0.69 7.43
N GLY A 27 -16.58 -0.28 7.40
CA GLY A 27 -18.01 -0.06 7.12
C GLY A 27 -18.41 -0.15 5.65
N ASN A 28 -17.44 -0.27 4.73
CA ASN A 28 -17.67 -0.50 3.30
C ASN A 28 -16.76 -1.63 2.81
N ASP A 29 -17.25 -2.41 1.86
CA ASP A 29 -16.45 -3.44 1.17
C ASP A 29 -15.47 -2.81 0.19
N GLU A 30 -15.73 -1.58 -0.26
CA GLU A 30 -14.91 -0.84 -1.22
C GLU A 30 -14.57 0.55 -0.69
N GLY A 31 -13.43 1.09 -1.12
CA GLY A 31 -13.02 2.45 -0.79
C GLY A 31 -11.68 2.82 -1.41
N ALA A 32 -11.14 3.97 -1.02
CA ALA A 32 -9.84 4.44 -1.47
C ALA A 32 -8.92 4.70 -0.27
N ILE A 33 -7.67 4.31 -0.41
CA ILE A 33 -6.58 4.62 0.52
C ILE A 33 -5.49 5.38 -0.22
N GLN A 34 -4.76 6.24 0.48
CA GLN A 34 -3.65 6.98 -0.12
C GLN A 34 -2.62 7.36 0.93
N THR A 35 -1.40 7.64 0.48
CA THR A 35 -0.37 8.21 1.34
C THR A 35 -0.77 9.61 1.83
N TYR A 36 -0.23 10.00 2.97
CA TYR A 36 -0.27 11.41 3.37
C TYR A 36 0.38 12.29 2.29
N ASN A 37 -0.18 13.48 2.10
CA ASN A 37 0.28 14.48 1.13
C ASN A 37 0.15 14.09 -0.36
N TYR A 38 -0.44 12.93 -0.70
CA TYR A 38 -0.65 12.46 -2.08
C TYR A 38 -1.20 13.54 -3.03
N VAL A 39 -2.23 14.27 -2.59
CA VAL A 39 -2.91 15.32 -3.37
C VAL A 39 -1.99 16.48 -3.75
N ASN A 40 -0.95 16.74 -2.95
CA ASN A 40 0.04 17.78 -3.24
C ASN A 40 1.18 17.29 -4.16
N GLY A 41 1.09 16.04 -4.66
CA GLY A 41 1.96 15.52 -5.70
C GLY A 41 3.31 14.98 -5.21
N ILE A 42 3.50 14.86 -3.89
CA ILE A 42 4.71 14.28 -3.28
C ILE A 42 4.35 13.60 -1.97
N HIS A 43 4.82 12.37 -1.72
CA HIS A 43 4.69 11.78 -0.38
C HIS A 43 5.65 12.45 0.60
N LEU A 44 5.44 12.20 1.90
CA LEU A 44 6.33 12.69 2.93
C LEU A 44 7.52 11.72 3.12
N ALA A 45 8.67 12.26 3.50
CA ALA A 45 9.84 11.47 3.92
C ALA A 45 9.66 10.91 5.35
N ASN A 46 10.44 9.89 5.70
CA ASN A 46 10.47 9.23 7.01
C ASN A 46 9.08 8.80 7.52
N GLN A 47 8.28 8.21 6.64
CA GLN A 47 6.94 7.75 6.98
C GLN A 47 6.95 6.27 7.31
N ASP A 48 6.12 5.90 8.27
CA ASP A 48 5.73 4.53 8.56
C ASP A 48 4.20 4.51 8.73
N GLN A 49 3.50 4.42 7.60
CA GLN A 49 2.05 4.45 7.57
C GLN A 49 1.53 3.02 7.51
N ASN A 50 0.92 2.55 8.59
CA ASN A 50 0.20 1.29 8.59
C ASN A 50 -1.29 1.56 8.36
N ILE A 51 -1.73 1.38 7.11
CA ILE A 51 -3.11 1.59 6.70
C ILE A 51 -3.87 0.29 6.93
N CYS A 52 -4.86 0.34 7.81
CA CYS A 52 -5.66 -0.82 8.18
C CYS A 52 -7.07 -0.72 7.58
N ILE A 53 -7.55 -1.83 7.04
CA ILE A 53 -8.92 -1.96 6.56
C ILE A 53 -9.60 -3.04 7.39
N ARG A 54 -10.74 -2.72 7.99
CA ARG A 54 -11.52 -3.72 8.71
C ARG A 54 -12.10 -4.72 7.73
N ARG A 55 -11.90 -6.01 8.02
CA ARG A 55 -12.59 -7.08 7.32
C ARG A 55 -14.09 -7.04 7.62
N GLU A 56 -14.88 -6.73 6.61
CA GLU A 56 -16.34 -6.80 6.71
C GLU A 56 -16.83 -8.26 6.63
N ARG A 57 -18.05 -8.49 7.11
CA ARG A 57 -18.55 -9.86 7.32
C ARG A 57 -18.65 -10.61 6.00
N GLY A 58 -18.04 -11.80 5.95
CA GLY A 58 -18.12 -12.71 4.80
C GLY A 58 -17.02 -12.50 3.76
N ASN A 59 -16.17 -11.50 3.92
CA ASN A 59 -15.00 -11.29 3.08
C ASN A 59 -13.77 -12.01 3.66
N CYS A 60 -12.94 -12.59 2.79
CA CYS A 60 -11.71 -13.31 3.15
C CYS A 60 -10.51 -12.87 2.30
N GLN A 61 -10.72 -12.00 1.32
CA GLN A 61 -9.69 -11.42 0.49
C GLN A 61 -9.94 -9.92 0.32
N ILE A 62 -8.86 -9.17 0.19
CA ILE A 62 -8.83 -7.76 -0.19
C ILE A 62 -7.98 -7.60 -1.45
N CYS A 63 -8.43 -6.78 -2.40
CA CYS A 63 -7.68 -6.41 -3.59
C CYS A 63 -7.46 -4.90 -3.61
N TYR A 64 -6.25 -4.47 -3.97
CA TYR A 64 -5.84 -3.09 -4.14
C TYR A 64 -5.58 -2.83 -5.61
N THR A 65 -6.18 -1.78 -6.15
CA THR A 65 -6.12 -1.42 -7.56
C THR A 65 -5.74 0.03 -7.77
N THR A 66 -4.85 0.30 -8.72
CA THR A 66 -4.58 1.65 -9.21
C THR A 66 -5.61 2.02 -10.29
N GLU A 67 -6.20 3.21 -10.21
CA GLU A 67 -7.11 3.71 -11.25
C GLU A 67 -6.29 4.12 -12.49
N GLU A 68 -5.30 4.99 -12.27
CA GLU A 68 -4.31 5.40 -13.27
C GLU A 68 -2.92 4.80 -12.98
N ASP A 69 -2.07 4.69 -14.01
CA ASP A 69 -0.74 4.08 -13.85
C ASP A 69 0.16 4.89 -12.90
N GLU A 70 -0.04 6.21 -12.86
CA GLU A 70 0.67 7.16 -12.01
C GLU A 70 0.12 7.23 -10.58
N ASP A 71 -0.98 6.53 -10.28
CA ASP A 71 -1.51 6.43 -8.92
C ASP A 71 -0.63 5.58 -8.00
N PHE A 72 0.39 4.92 -8.53
CA PHE A 72 1.45 4.27 -7.77
C PHE A 72 2.81 4.80 -8.23
N SER A 73 3.40 5.63 -7.39
CA SER A 73 4.73 6.20 -7.56
C SER A 73 5.32 6.40 -6.19
N VAL A 74 5.94 5.35 -5.65
CA VAL A 74 6.50 5.35 -4.29
C VAL A 74 8.01 5.50 -4.28
N SER A 75 8.70 5.29 -5.40
CA SER A 75 10.15 5.46 -5.48
C SER A 75 10.56 6.11 -6.80
N GLY A 76 11.65 6.88 -6.84
CA GLY A 76 12.15 7.52 -8.05
C GLY A 76 12.91 6.60 -9.03
N MET A 77 12.70 5.29 -8.92
CA MET A 77 13.12 4.33 -9.94
C MET A 77 12.49 4.66 -11.30
N ALA A 78 13.21 4.33 -12.39
CA ALA A 78 12.65 4.37 -13.74
C ALA A 78 11.33 3.57 -13.79
N VAL A 79 10.33 4.06 -14.52
CA VAL A 79 8.95 3.56 -14.61
C VAL A 79 8.85 2.02 -14.67
N THR A 80 8.81 1.39 -13.51
CA THR A 80 8.81 -0.07 -13.30
C THR A 80 8.39 -0.36 -11.86
N VAL A 81 7.69 -1.48 -11.66
CA VAL A 81 7.32 -1.99 -10.35
C VAL A 81 8.22 -3.16 -9.99
N LYS A 82 8.73 -3.17 -8.76
CA LYS A 82 9.76 -4.08 -8.27
C LYS A 82 9.37 -4.68 -6.93
N THR A 83 10.14 -5.67 -6.47
CA THR A 83 9.90 -6.34 -5.19
C THR A 83 11.13 -6.39 -4.30
N ALA A 84 11.04 -6.96 -3.09
CA ALA A 84 12.11 -7.05 -2.09
C ALA A 84 13.54 -7.34 -2.62
N GLY A 85 13.69 -8.15 -3.68
CA GLY A 85 15.00 -8.45 -4.28
C GLY A 85 15.66 -7.28 -5.03
N ASP A 86 14.94 -6.18 -5.22
CA ASP A 86 15.37 -5.00 -5.99
C ASP A 86 15.55 -3.77 -5.08
N MET A 87 15.95 -3.96 -3.82
CA MET A 87 16.24 -2.88 -2.86
C MET A 87 15.01 -2.11 -2.36
N CYS A 88 13.79 -2.61 -2.58
CA CYS A 88 12.59 -2.06 -1.96
C CYS A 88 12.69 -2.16 -0.42
N CYS A 89 12.31 -1.09 0.29
CA CYS A 89 12.47 -0.90 1.73
C CYS A 89 13.93 -1.02 2.24
N GLY A 90 14.95 -0.82 1.39
CA GLY A 90 16.33 -0.95 1.84
C GLY A 90 16.75 -2.38 2.17
N TYR A 91 16.22 -3.40 1.48
CA TYR A 91 16.71 -4.78 1.63
C TYR A 91 17.35 -5.31 0.35
N GLY A 92 18.55 -5.87 0.46
CA GLY A 92 19.21 -6.59 -0.63
C GLY A 92 18.58 -7.96 -0.88
N THR A 93 19.00 -8.62 -1.97
CA THR A 93 18.60 -10.01 -2.29
C THR A 93 19.03 -11.04 -1.24
N ASP A 94 19.97 -10.68 -0.38
CA ASP A 94 20.45 -11.43 0.78
C ASP A 94 19.63 -11.17 2.06
N GLY A 95 18.61 -10.31 1.99
CA GLY A 95 17.80 -9.90 3.13
C GLY A 95 18.54 -8.95 4.10
N MET A 96 19.70 -8.42 3.72
CA MET A 96 20.44 -7.47 4.54
C MET A 96 20.00 -6.02 4.27
N GLY A 97 20.01 -5.21 5.32
CA GLY A 97 19.71 -3.78 5.22
C GLY A 97 20.75 -3.05 4.36
N THR A 98 20.28 -2.34 3.34
CA THR A 98 21.04 -1.50 2.40
C THR A 98 20.36 -0.14 2.26
N THR A 99 21.04 0.85 1.68
CA THR A 99 20.33 2.02 1.12
C THR A 99 19.38 1.51 0.04
N GLY A 100 18.10 1.82 0.11
CA GLY A 100 17.14 1.36 -0.88
C GLY A 100 15.88 2.19 -0.87
N TYR A 101 14.97 1.81 -1.76
CA TYR A 101 13.84 2.64 -2.11
C TYR A 101 12.69 2.54 -1.13
N ASP A 102 11.89 3.59 -1.10
CA ASP A 102 10.56 3.62 -0.52
C ASP A 102 9.65 2.53 -1.10
N CYS A 103 8.72 2.05 -0.27
CA CYS A 103 8.01 0.82 -0.56
C CYS A 103 6.66 0.73 0.14
N ILE A 104 5.83 -0.17 -0.37
CA ILE A 104 4.68 -0.71 0.34
C ILE A 104 4.92 -2.18 0.69
N GLN A 105 4.23 -2.64 1.74
CA GLN A 105 4.18 -4.03 2.15
C GLN A 105 2.72 -4.46 2.23
N ILE A 106 2.37 -5.48 1.46
CA ILE A 106 1.06 -6.13 1.45
C ILE A 106 1.29 -7.59 1.87
N PRO A 107 0.93 -7.98 3.11
CA PRO A 107 1.15 -9.34 3.57
C PRO A 107 0.47 -10.35 2.65
N GLY A 108 1.21 -11.34 2.19
CA GLY A 108 0.73 -12.36 1.29
C GLY A 108 0.21 -11.86 -0.05
N ALA A 109 0.90 -10.89 -0.64
CA ALA A 109 0.53 -10.30 -1.92
C ALA A 109 0.40 -11.35 -3.02
N GLN A 110 -0.64 -11.21 -3.83
CA GLN A 110 -0.98 -12.10 -4.94
C GLN A 110 -1.38 -11.30 -6.18
N VAL A 111 -0.96 -11.78 -7.34
CA VAL A 111 -1.38 -11.25 -8.64
C VAL A 111 -2.22 -12.27 -9.39
N LYS A 112 -3.16 -11.75 -10.21
CA LYS A 112 -4.03 -12.59 -11.06
C LYS A 112 -3.50 -12.63 -12.49
N THR A 113 -2.45 -13.39 -12.71
CA THR A 113 -1.95 -13.77 -14.05
C THR A 113 -2.55 -15.10 -14.48
N GLY A 114 -3.88 -15.18 -14.49
CA GLY A 114 -4.63 -16.44 -14.60
C GLY A 114 -5.05 -16.96 -13.23
N ALA A 115 -4.42 -18.03 -12.74
CA ALA A 115 -4.58 -18.45 -11.34
C ALA A 115 -3.86 -17.47 -10.40
N MET A 116 -4.39 -17.29 -9.18
CA MET A 116 -3.79 -16.43 -8.17
C MET A 116 -2.38 -16.93 -7.82
N THR A 117 -1.36 -16.11 -8.05
CA THR A 117 0.04 -16.46 -7.80
C THR A 117 0.59 -15.56 -6.71
N ARG A 118 1.22 -16.17 -5.69
CA ARG A 118 1.91 -15.43 -4.62
C ARG A 118 3.14 -14.73 -5.17
N ILE A 119 3.32 -13.49 -4.75
CA ILE A 119 4.49 -12.67 -5.04
C ILE A 119 5.16 -12.28 -3.72
N GLN A 120 6.30 -11.61 -3.80
CA GLN A 120 6.89 -11.01 -2.62
C GLN A 120 5.97 -9.91 -2.07
N ASP A 121 5.92 -9.82 -0.74
CA ASP A 121 5.00 -8.92 -0.02
C ASP A 121 5.44 -7.45 -0.09
N VAL A 122 6.71 -7.21 -0.40
CA VAL A 122 7.28 -5.87 -0.53
C VAL A 122 7.29 -5.44 -1.98
N ILE A 123 6.77 -4.24 -2.25
CA ILE A 123 6.63 -3.67 -3.59
C ILE A 123 7.14 -2.22 -3.57
N CYS A 124 7.94 -1.84 -4.56
CA CYS A 124 8.34 -0.46 -4.82
C CYS A 124 8.26 -0.14 -6.32
N GLY A 125 8.54 1.11 -6.71
CA GLY A 125 8.52 1.52 -8.11
C GLY A 125 7.63 2.72 -8.42
N SER A 126 7.38 2.93 -9.72
CA SER A 126 6.54 4.01 -10.21
C SER A 126 5.91 3.76 -11.59
N GLY A 127 4.75 4.39 -11.84
CA GLY A 127 4.24 4.74 -13.17
C GLY A 127 3.73 3.59 -14.07
N LYS A 128 3.48 2.41 -13.50
CA LYS A 128 2.91 1.24 -14.20
C LYS A 128 1.85 0.50 -13.37
N GLY A 129 1.11 1.25 -12.57
CA GLY A 129 0.20 0.69 -11.58
C GLY A 129 0.98 -0.02 -10.46
N ILE A 130 0.30 -0.90 -9.72
CA ILE A 130 0.85 -1.57 -8.53
C ILE A 130 1.40 -2.99 -8.79
N GLY A 131 1.12 -3.59 -9.96
CA GLY A 131 1.48 -4.97 -10.24
C GLY A 131 2.86 -5.16 -10.88
N ILE A 132 3.41 -6.36 -10.69
CA ILE A 132 4.70 -6.76 -11.23
C ILE A 132 4.55 -7.07 -12.74
N ASN A 133 5.50 -6.61 -13.56
CA ASN A 133 5.53 -6.75 -15.03
C ASN A 133 4.62 -5.80 -15.83
N GLY A 134 4.32 -4.61 -15.30
CA GLY A 134 3.99 -3.44 -16.13
C GLY A 134 2.53 -3.27 -16.57
N ASP A 135 1.68 -4.30 -16.46
CA ASP A 135 0.28 -4.24 -16.94
C ASP A 135 -0.77 -4.64 -15.89
N THR A 136 -0.36 -5.14 -14.72
CA THR A 136 -1.33 -5.58 -13.71
C THR A 136 -1.67 -4.41 -12.78
N LYS A 137 -2.88 -3.88 -12.87
CA LYS A 137 -3.33 -2.79 -11.99
C LYS A 137 -3.80 -3.24 -10.61
N THR A 138 -3.88 -4.55 -10.35
CA THR A 138 -4.50 -5.12 -9.15
C THR A 138 -3.62 -6.15 -8.45
N ILE A 139 -3.45 -6.01 -7.14
CA ILE A 139 -2.84 -7.02 -6.25
C ILE A 139 -3.84 -7.35 -5.17
N CYS A 140 -3.95 -8.63 -4.80
CA CYS A 140 -4.82 -9.06 -3.71
C CYS A 140 -4.05 -9.73 -2.57
N SER A 141 -4.70 -9.88 -1.43
CA SER A 141 -4.22 -10.63 -0.28
C SER A 141 -5.40 -11.29 0.43
N ASN A 142 -5.20 -12.52 0.90
CA ASN A 142 -6.12 -13.24 1.78
C ASN A 142 -5.53 -13.40 3.21
N ILE A 143 -4.51 -12.61 3.54
CA ILE A 143 -3.90 -12.61 4.88
C ILE A 143 -4.66 -11.63 5.77
N HIS A 144 -4.92 -12.08 7.00
CA HIS A 144 -5.63 -11.30 8.00
C HIS A 144 -4.66 -10.91 9.14
N PRO A 145 -4.75 -9.68 9.69
CA PRO A 145 -5.67 -8.60 9.31
C PRO A 145 -5.34 -7.98 7.95
N PHE A 146 -6.31 -7.31 7.31
CA PHE A 146 -6.05 -6.56 6.08
C PHE A 146 -5.35 -5.25 6.41
N ASN A 147 -4.09 -5.15 6.02
CA ASN A 147 -3.32 -3.93 6.12
C ASN A 147 -2.35 -3.78 4.94
N LEU A 148 -1.99 -2.52 4.70
CA LEU A 148 -0.94 -2.12 3.77
C LEU A 148 -0.03 -1.15 4.53
N ARG A 149 1.25 -1.47 4.60
CA ARG A 149 2.25 -0.61 5.24
C ARG A 149 3.04 0.15 4.18
N PHE A 150 3.18 1.46 4.35
CA PHE A 150 4.04 2.30 3.52
C PHE A 150 5.23 2.76 4.36
N THR A 151 6.44 2.53 3.85
CA THR A 151 7.67 3.01 4.48
C THR A 151 8.40 3.90 3.50
N SER A 152 8.74 5.11 3.96
CA SER A 152 9.66 6.00 3.26
C SER A 152 10.89 6.32 4.10
N ASP A 153 12.01 6.54 3.45
CA ASP A 153 13.26 6.93 4.10
C ASP A 153 13.46 8.46 4.13
N GLN A 154 14.65 8.92 4.52
CA GLN A 154 14.99 10.34 4.62
C GLN A 154 15.42 10.96 3.28
N PHE A 155 15.68 10.14 2.26
CA PHE A 155 16.39 10.50 1.04
C PHE A 155 15.52 10.29 -0.20
N ASP A 156 14.59 11.21 -0.44
CA ASP A 156 14.13 11.47 -1.80
C ASP A 156 15.27 12.21 -2.52
N PHE A 157 15.93 11.56 -3.50
CA PHE A 157 17.03 12.21 -4.20
C PHE A 157 16.49 13.45 -4.92
N MET A 158 17.25 14.56 -4.95
CA MET A 158 16.78 15.84 -5.54
C MET A 158 16.42 15.78 -7.04
N THR A 159 16.65 14.65 -7.69
CA THR A 159 16.26 14.37 -9.08
C THR A 159 14.94 13.61 -9.21
N GLU A 160 14.33 13.16 -8.11
CA GLU A 160 13.11 12.38 -8.09
C GLU A 160 11.86 13.27 -8.07
N THR A 161 11.65 14.00 -9.17
CA THR A 161 10.41 14.73 -9.38
C THR A 161 9.25 13.75 -9.65
N GLY A 162 8.16 13.85 -8.89
CA GLY A 162 6.90 13.15 -9.18
C GLY A 162 6.65 11.85 -8.41
N ILE A 163 7.33 11.63 -7.28
CA ILE A 163 7.00 10.53 -6.36
C ILE A 163 5.81 10.93 -5.48
N LYS A 164 4.59 10.80 -6.02
CA LYS A 164 3.34 11.22 -5.34
C LYS A 164 3.01 10.37 -4.11
N GLY A 165 3.58 9.17 -4.03
CA GLY A 165 3.18 8.09 -3.14
C GLY A 165 2.20 7.18 -3.86
N PHE A 166 1.10 6.81 -3.19
CA PHE A 166 0.06 6.05 -3.87
C PHE A 166 -1.34 6.51 -3.52
N ARG A 167 -2.25 6.19 -4.43
CA ARG A 167 -3.70 6.13 -4.21
C ARG A 167 -4.19 4.80 -4.77
N LEU A 168 -4.83 4.01 -3.92
CA LEU A 168 -5.31 2.67 -4.28
C LEU A 168 -6.77 2.55 -3.92
N LEU A 169 -7.55 2.00 -4.84
CA LEU A 169 -8.91 1.54 -4.58
C LEU A 169 -8.82 0.13 -3.97
N TYR A 170 -9.43 -0.07 -2.81
CA TYR A 170 -9.56 -1.40 -2.24
C TYR A 170 -10.97 -1.96 -2.48
N SER A 171 -11.06 -3.27 -2.68
CA SER A 171 -12.30 -4.03 -2.65
C SER A 171 -12.12 -5.33 -1.87
N GLN A 172 -13.07 -5.62 -0.99
CA GLN A 172 -13.12 -6.85 -0.22
C GLN A 172 -14.05 -7.84 -0.92
N ASN A 173 -13.71 -9.13 -0.88
CA ASN A 173 -14.53 -10.16 -1.49
C ASN A 173 -14.50 -11.46 -0.69
N SER A 174 -15.49 -12.31 -0.94
CA SER A 174 -15.69 -13.60 -0.27
C SER A 174 -14.92 -14.75 -0.91
N MET A 175 -13.97 -14.47 -1.82
CA MET A 175 -13.15 -15.53 -2.42
C MET A 175 -12.12 -16.04 -1.40
N ASP A 176 -11.74 -17.31 -1.57
CA ASP A 176 -10.67 -17.97 -0.80
C ASP A 176 -10.86 -17.90 0.73
N CYS A 177 -12.13 -17.89 1.18
CA CYS A 177 -12.55 -18.43 2.45
C CYS A 177 -12.43 -19.98 2.42
#